data_AF-A0A967WQ82-F1
#
_entry.id   AF-A0A967WQ82-F1
#
_cell.length_a   1.000
_cell.length_b   1.000
_cell.length_c   1.000
_cell.angle_alpha   90.00
_cell.angle_beta   90.00
_cell.angle_gamma   90.00
#
_symmetry.space_group_name_H-M   'P 1'
#
loop_
_entity.id
_entity.type
_entity.pdbx_description
1 polymer ?
#
loop_
_entity_poly.entity_id
_entity_poly.type
_entity_poly.pdbx_seq_one_letter_code
_entity_poly.pdbx_strand_id
1 'polypeptide(L)'
;MSDLLFIGHQPYLGGGDPDRMIRILEDVSDLAPRLLVPGHGPVGTPGALQVMGQYVSTLDGLARDMVERGEPEAKIDEMAIPEPFDDWLFASFFPVNMHFLYQRQLGKQTGIPE
;
A
#
# COMPACT_ATOMS: atom_id res chain seq x y z
N MET A 1 9.65 14.05 -0.32
CA MET A 1 8.47 13.22 -0.62
C MET A 1 8.77 12.26 -1.75
N SER A 2 9.09 12.66 -2.98
CA SER A 2 9.35 11.69 -4.08
C SER A 2 8.28 10.58 -4.09
N ASP A 3 8.64 9.33 -4.35
CA ASP A 3 7.71 8.21 -4.43
C ASP A 3 7.35 7.61 -3.05
N LEU A 4 7.44 8.42 -1.98
CA LEU A 4 6.83 8.09 -0.68
C LEU A 4 5.33 8.40 -0.65
N LEU A 5 4.89 9.43 -1.40
CA LEU A 5 3.51 9.89 -1.40
C LEU A 5 2.97 9.94 -2.83
N PHE A 6 1.82 9.30 -3.01
CA PHE A 6 1.01 9.31 -4.22
C PHE A 6 -0.38 9.83 -3.86
N ILE A 7 -0.99 10.66 -4.69
CA ILE A 7 -2.33 11.19 -4.45
C ILE A 7 -3.21 10.86 -5.66
N GLY A 8 -4.24 10.02 -5.46
CA GLY A 8 -5.11 9.51 -6.54
C GLY A 8 -4.41 8.52 -7.49
N HIS A 9 -3.33 7.91 -7.04
CA HIS A 9 -2.52 6.96 -7.81
C HIS A 9 -2.09 5.83 -6.87
N GLN A 10 -2.07 4.60 -7.39
CA GLN A 10 -1.51 3.48 -6.66
C GLN A 10 0.02 3.54 -6.65
N PRO A 11 0.69 3.46 -5.49
CA PRO A 11 2.13 3.31 -5.41
C PRO A 11 2.56 1.90 -5.80
N TYR A 12 3.82 1.74 -6.23
CA TYR A 12 4.45 0.43 -6.38
C TYR A 12 5.12 0.03 -5.05
N LEU A 13 4.69 -1.09 -4.46
CA LEU A 13 5.19 -1.59 -3.17
C LEU A 13 6.25 -2.68 -3.31
N GLY A 14 6.39 -3.27 -4.51
CA GLY A 14 7.25 -4.44 -4.74
C GLY A 14 8.70 -4.20 -4.36
N GLY A 15 9.25 -5.07 -3.50
CA GLY A 15 10.63 -4.98 -3.02
C GLY A 15 10.88 -3.90 -1.96
N GLY A 16 9.83 -3.21 -1.51
CA GLY A 16 9.87 -2.27 -0.39
C GLY A 16 9.54 -2.90 0.96
N ASP A 17 9.41 -2.06 1.98
CA ASP A 17 8.94 -2.43 3.32
C ASP A 17 7.69 -1.60 3.68
N PRO A 18 6.47 -2.16 3.48
CA PRO A 18 5.21 -1.48 3.76
C PRO A 18 5.08 -1.01 5.21
N ASP A 19 5.55 -1.82 6.17
CA ASP A 19 5.49 -1.52 7.60
C ASP A 19 6.35 -0.30 7.92
N ARG A 20 7.55 -0.24 7.33
CA ARG A 20 8.44 0.91 7.46
C ARG A 20 7.93 2.14 6.71
N MET A 21 7.30 1.96 5.55
CA MET A 21 6.69 3.06 4.80
C MET A 21 5.63 3.78 5.65
N ILE A 22 4.75 3.04 6.33
CA ILE A 22 3.73 3.62 7.22
C ILE A 22 4.38 4.46 8.33
N ARG A 23 5.42 3.94 9.00
CA ARG A 23 6.15 4.69 10.05
C ARG A 23 6.78 5.97 9.51
N ILE A 24 7.34 5.93 8.29
CA ILE A 24 7.90 7.13 7.66
C ILE A 24 6.80 8.16 7.35
N LEU A 25 5.61 7.74 6.95
CA LEU A 25 4.46 8.66 6.76
C LEU A 25 4.05 9.32 8.07
N GLU A 26 4.10 8.60 9.19
CA GLU A 26 3.87 9.13 10.54
C GLU A 26 4.96 10.13 10.93
N ASP A 27 6.24 9.77 10.78
CA ASP A 27 7.38 10.67 11.05
C ASP A 27 7.26 11.98 10.26
N VAL A 28 6.82 11.89 9.00
CA VAL A 28 6.59 13.04 8.13
C VAL A 28 5.39 13.87 8.59
N SER A 29 4.33 13.22 9.08
CA SER A 29 3.16 13.90 9.65
C SER A 29 3.53 14.71 10.89
N ASP A 30 4.42 14.18 11.74
CA ASP A 30 4.90 14.82 12.96
C ASP A 30 5.73 16.08 12.71
N LEU A 31 6.26 16.27 11.49
CA LEU A 31 6.88 17.54 11.07
C LEU A 31 5.86 18.67 10.87
N ALA A 32 4.56 18.39 11.03
CA ALA A 32 3.46 19.32 10.85
C ALA A 32 3.51 20.13 9.53
N PRO A 33 3.65 19.46 8.37
CA PRO A 33 3.73 20.15 7.09
C PRO A 33 2.43 20.91 6.80
N ARG A 34 2.52 22.05 6.11
CA ARG A 34 1.32 22.75 5.60
C ARG A 34 0.91 22.28 4.22
N LEU A 35 1.89 21.88 3.41
CA LEU A 35 1.74 21.43 2.03
C LEU A 35 2.65 20.24 1.79
N LEU A 36 2.19 19.33 0.92
CA LEU A 36 2.92 18.14 0.51
C LEU A 36 3.03 18.12 -1.01
N VAL A 37 4.24 18.03 -1.53
CA VAL A 37 4.48 17.82 -2.97
C VAL A 37 4.71 16.32 -3.16
N PRO A 38 3.76 15.54 -3.70
CA PRO A 38 3.95 14.09 -3.88
C PRO A 38 4.90 13.80 -5.06
N GLY A 39 5.32 12.55 -5.21
CA GLY A 39 5.97 12.07 -6.43
C GLY A 39 4.99 12.04 -7.60
N HIS A 40 3.74 11.65 -7.32
CA HIS A 40 2.65 11.58 -8.28
C HIS A 40 1.33 12.14 -7.74
N GLY A 41 0.57 12.80 -8.60
CA GLY A 41 -0.69 13.47 -8.25
C GLY A 41 -0.53 14.95 -7.92
N PRO A 42 -1.62 15.63 -7.51
CA PRO A 42 -1.62 17.05 -7.19
C PRO A 42 -0.91 17.35 -5.86
N VAL A 43 -0.54 18.62 -5.62
CA VAL A 43 -0.10 19.08 -4.30
C VAL A 43 -1.18 18.81 -3.26
N GLY A 44 -0.80 18.16 -2.16
CA GLY A 44 -1.69 17.71 -1.11
C GLY A 44 -1.58 18.51 0.19
N THR A 45 -2.47 18.18 1.11
CA THR A 45 -2.47 18.61 2.52
C THR A 45 -2.07 17.44 3.42
N PRO A 46 -1.81 17.65 4.73
CA PRO A 46 -1.43 16.58 5.65
C PRO A 46 -2.33 15.34 5.63
N GLY A 47 -3.62 15.51 5.35
CA GLY A 47 -4.56 14.38 5.23
C GLY A 47 -4.17 13.35 4.16
N ALA A 48 -3.39 13.75 3.15
CA ALA A 48 -2.92 12.82 2.11
C ALA A 48 -1.98 11.73 2.66
N LEU A 49 -1.22 12.02 3.74
CA LEU A 49 -0.37 11.02 4.39
C LEU A 49 -1.21 9.90 5.02
N GLN A 50 -2.32 10.29 5.66
CA GLN A 50 -3.26 9.36 6.27
C GLN A 50 -3.92 8.47 5.21
N VAL A 51 -4.36 9.06 4.09
CA VAL A 51 -4.96 8.32 2.98
C VAL A 51 -3.97 7.30 2.39
N MET A 52 -2.70 7.69 2.23
CA MET A 52 -1.66 6.77 1.76
C MET A 52 -1.39 5.63 2.77
N GLY A 53 -1.30 5.93 4.06
CA GLY A 53 -1.17 4.92 5.11
C GLY A 53 -2.36 3.95 5.16
N GLN A 54 -3.58 4.47 4.96
CA GLN A 54 -4.80 3.66 4.85
C GLN A 54 -4.75 2.73 3.64
N TYR A 55 -4.31 3.20 2.48
CA TYR A 55 -4.13 2.36 1.30
C TYR A 55 -3.17 1.19 1.57
N VAL A 56 -1.97 1.48 2.09
CA VAL A 56 -0.97 0.44 2.37
C VAL A 56 -1.51 -0.58 3.39
N SER A 57 -2.14 -0.10 4.47
CA SER A 57 -2.70 -0.96 5.52
C SER A 57 -3.87 -1.81 5.02
N THR A 58 -4.68 -1.28 4.09
CA THR A 58 -5.82 -1.99 3.51
C THR A 58 -5.34 -3.17 2.68
N LEU A 59 -4.38 -2.95 1.80
CA LEU A 59 -3.84 -4.01 0.94
C LEU A 59 -3.08 -5.06 1.76
N ASP A 60 -2.29 -4.66 2.76
CA ASP A 60 -1.61 -5.60 3.66
C ASP A 60 -2.61 -6.45 4.45
N GLY A 61 -3.69 -5.84 4.93
CA GLY A 61 -4.79 -6.54 5.59
C GLY A 61 -5.50 -7.54 4.67
N LEU A 62 -5.80 -7.16 3.42
CA LEU A 62 -6.38 -8.06 2.43
C LEU A 62 -5.47 -9.26 2.15
N ALA A 63 -4.18 -9.03 1.97
CA ALA A 63 -3.20 -10.09 1.74
C ALA A 63 -3.12 -11.05 2.94
N ARG A 64 -3.08 -10.51 4.16
CA ARG A 64 -3.10 -11.31 5.40
C ARG A 64 -4.37 -12.17 5.49
N ASP A 65 -5.53 -11.56 5.28
CA ASP A 65 -6.82 -12.25 5.32
C ASP A 65 -6.90 -13.39 4.29
N MET A 66 -6.34 -13.21 3.09
CA MET A 66 -6.27 -14.26 2.07
C MET A 66 -5.41 -15.44 2.54
N VAL A 67 -4.23 -15.16 3.08
CA VAL A 67 -3.32 -16.18 3.62
C VAL A 67 -3.95 -16.93 4.79
N GLU A 68 -4.59 -16.21 5.73
CA GLU A 68 -5.28 -16.82 6.88
C GLU A 68 -6.45 -17.72 6.47
N ARG A 69 -7.16 -17.37 5.40
CA ARG A 69 -8.25 -18.18 4.82
C ARG A 69 -7.77 -19.31 3.92
N GLY A 70 -6.46 -19.39 3.65
CA GLY A 70 -5.88 -20.38 2.72
C GLY A 70 -6.33 -20.18 1.27
N GLU A 71 -6.62 -18.93 0.87
CA GLU A 71 -7.03 -18.61 -0.49
C GLU A 71 -5.83 -18.70 -1.45
N PRO A 72 -6.00 -19.29 -2.65
CA PRO A 72 -4.89 -19.39 -3.59
C PRO A 72 -4.51 -18.02 -4.14
N GLU A 73 -3.20 -17.77 -4.23
CA GLU A 73 -2.63 -16.54 -4.78
C GLU A 73 -3.19 -16.16 -6.17
N ALA A 74 -3.50 -17.15 -7.01
CA ALA A 74 -4.06 -16.94 -8.34
C ALA A 74 -5.41 -16.17 -8.36
N LYS A 75 -6.12 -16.06 -7.23
CA LYS A 75 -7.32 -15.23 -7.13
C LYS A 75 -7.03 -13.73 -7.21
N ILE A 76 -5.80 -13.31 -6.95
CA ILE A 76 -5.40 -11.90 -6.94
C ILE A 76 -5.68 -11.24 -8.30
N ASP A 77 -5.45 -11.96 -9.40
CA ASP A 77 -5.68 -11.46 -10.76
C ASP A 77 -7.15 -11.17 -11.08
N GLU A 78 -8.08 -11.71 -10.29
CA GLU A 78 -9.52 -11.53 -10.43
C GLU A 78 -10.10 -10.50 -9.43
N MET A 79 -9.27 -10.00 -8.51
CA MET A 79 -9.71 -9.07 -7.48
C MET A 79 -10.02 -7.69 -8.06
N ALA A 80 -11.14 -7.12 -7.64
CA ALA A 80 -11.40 -5.69 -7.82
C ALA A 80 -10.55 -4.89 -6.84
N ILE A 81 -10.11 -3.70 -7.27
CA ILE A 81 -9.49 -2.73 -6.37
C ILE A 81 -10.55 -2.30 -5.33
N PRO A 82 -10.22 -2.31 -4.02
CA PRO A 82 -11.18 -1.93 -3.00
C PRO A 82 -11.44 -0.42 -3.01
N GLU A 83 -12.69 -0.05 -2.75
CA GLU A 83 -13.10 1.30 -2.39
C GLU A 83 -12.32 1.78 -1.14
N PRO A 84 -11.93 3.06 -1.04
CA PRO A 84 -12.19 4.15 -1.99
C PRO A 84 -11.03 4.38 -3.00
N PHE A 85 -10.32 3.32 -3.38
CA PHE A 85 -9.11 3.41 -4.22
C PHE A 85 -9.35 2.93 -5.66
N ASP A 86 -10.57 2.53 -5.99
CA ASP A 86 -10.96 1.91 -7.25
C ASP A 86 -10.92 2.85 -8.45
N ASP A 87 -11.02 4.16 -8.21
CA ASP A 87 -10.87 5.21 -9.22
C ASP A 87 -9.42 5.73 -9.36
N TRP A 88 -8.46 5.21 -8.56
CA TRP A 88 -7.08 5.67 -8.61
C TRP A 88 -6.37 5.24 -9.90
N LEU A 89 -5.52 6.13 -10.39
CA LEU A 89 -4.64 5.84 -11.53
C LEU A 89 -3.58 4.79 -11.15
N PHE A 90 -2.94 4.21 -12.16
CA PHE A 90 -1.99 3.09 -12.01
C PHE A 90 -2.60 1.83 -11.41
N ALA A 91 -3.87 1.56 -11.72
CA ALA A 91 -4.58 0.32 -11.36
C ALA A 91 -3.79 -0.97 -11.69
N SER A 92 -2.92 -0.96 -12.68
CA SER A 92 -2.05 -2.11 -13.01
C SER A 92 -1.03 -2.47 -11.92
N PHE A 93 -0.76 -1.58 -10.95
CA PHE A 93 0.09 -1.89 -9.79
C PHE A 93 -0.65 -2.68 -8.72
N PHE A 94 -1.99 -2.66 -8.72
CA PHE A 94 -2.79 -3.38 -7.73
C PHE A 94 -2.46 -4.88 -7.65
N PRO A 95 -2.56 -5.67 -8.74
CA PRO A 95 -2.27 -7.10 -8.66
C PRO A 95 -0.81 -7.35 -8.26
N VAL A 96 0.13 -6.55 -8.78
CA VAL A 96 1.57 -6.69 -8.45
C VAL A 96 1.84 -6.46 -6.96
N ASN A 97 1.21 -5.43 -6.38
CA ASN A 97 1.29 -5.15 -4.95
C ASN A 97 0.67 -6.28 -4.12
N MET A 98 -0.50 -6.78 -4.53
CA MET A 98 -1.19 -7.86 -3.83
C MET A 98 -0.39 -9.15 -3.85
N HIS A 99 0.22 -9.54 -4.98
CA HIS A 99 1.13 -10.69 -5.06
C HIS A 99 2.30 -10.55 -4.10
N PHE A 100 2.97 -9.39 -4.12
CA PHE A 100 4.09 -9.10 -3.22
C PHE A 100 3.69 -9.22 -1.74
N LEU A 101 2.57 -8.60 -1.35
CA LEU A 101 2.08 -8.62 0.02
C LEU A 101 1.63 -10.02 0.44
N TYR A 102 0.96 -10.77 -0.44
CA TYR A 102 0.55 -12.15 -0.19
C TYR A 102 1.76 -13.03 0.14
N GLN A 103 2.82 -12.97 -0.68
CA GLN A 103 4.06 -13.73 -0.43
C GLN A 103 4.74 -13.33 0.86
N ARG A 104 4.80 -12.02 1.15
CA ARG A 104 5.34 -11.51 2.43
C ARG A 104 4.55 -12.04 3.63
N GLN A 105 3.22 -12.06 3.56
CA GLN A 105 2.37 -12.57 4.64
C GLN A 105 2.48 -14.10 4.79
N LEU A 106 2.59 -14.84 3.68
CA LEU A 106 2.84 -16.27 3.69
C LEU A 106 4.19 -16.62 4.35
N GLY A 107 5.24 -15.84 4.06
CA GLY A 107 6.55 -15.94 4.73
C GLY A 107 6.45 -15.71 6.24
N LYS A 108 5.74 -14.66 6.65
CA LYS A 108 5.45 -14.36 8.07
C LYS A 108 4.71 -15.50 8.76
N GLN A 109 3.71 -16.11 8.12
CA GLN A 109 2.91 -17.21 8.69
C GLN A 109 3.72 -18.52 8.82
N THR A 110 4.59 -18.81 7.84
CA THR A 110 5.40 -20.04 7.81
C THR A 110 6.65 -19.97 8.71
N GLY A 111 6.96 -18.80 9.29
CA GLY A 111 8.10 -18.60 10.18
C GLY A 111 9.46 -18.64 9.46
N ILE A 112 9.48 -18.48 8.13
CA ILE A 112 10.71 -18.36 7.35
C ILE A 112 11.07 -16.86 7.31
N PRO A 113 12.18 -16.42 7.93
CA PRO A 113 12.56 -15.01 7.91
C PRO A 113 12.95 -14.54 6.50
N GLU A 114 12.69 -13.26 6.20
CA GLU A 114 13.17 -12.52 5.01
C GLU A 114 14.70 -12.47 4.91
#